data_AF-A0A942IV57-F1
#
_entry.id   AF-A0A942IV57-F1
#
_cell.length_a   1.000
_cell.length_b   1.000
_cell.length_c   1.000
_cell.angle_alpha   90.00
_cell.angle_beta   90.00
_cell.angle_gamma   90.00
#
_symmetry.space_group_name_H-M   'P 1'
#
loop_
_entity.id
_entity.type
_entity.pdbx_description
1 polymer ?
#
loop_
_entity_poly.entity_id
_entity_poly.type
_entity_poly.pdbx_seq_one_letter_code
_entity_poly.pdbx_strand_id
1 'polypeptide(L)' 'MATVEKFRLTLEERIRRRFSEEFKKKKVNEMELGHTTAAEVSREYQVRYSNVIKWKKIYGSKPK' A
#
# COMPACT_ATOMS: atom_id res chain seq x y z
N MET A 1 -20.75 -21.77 -7.05
CA MET A 1 -19.58 -20.93 -7.42
C MET A 1 -19.27 -20.06 -6.22
N ALA A 2 -18.10 -20.20 -5.60
CA ALA A 2 -17.72 -19.37 -4.46
C ALA A 2 -17.56 -17.92 -4.94
N THR A 3 -18.44 -17.02 -4.50
CA THR A 3 -18.39 -15.60 -4.83
C THR A 3 -17.10 -15.00 -4.28
N VAL A 4 -16.21 -14.57 -5.17
CA VAL A 4 -14.90 -13.93 -4.87
C VAL A 4 -15.07 -12.54 -4.21
N GLU A 5 -16.32 -12.13 -3.93
CA GLU A 5 -16.67 -10.80 -3.41
C GLU A 5 -16.27 -10.58 -1.93
N LYS A 6 -15.90 -11.64 -1.19
CA LYS A 6 -15.69 -11.57 0.26
C LYS A 6 -14.47 -10.78 0.75
N PHE A 7 -13.62 -10.26 -0.12
CA PHE A 7 -12.36 -9.64 0.32
C PHE A 7 -12.14 -8.22 -0.18
N ARG A 8 -13.13 -7.53 -0.76
CA ARG A 8 -12.99 -6.11 -1.11
C ARG A 8 -13.60 -5.25 -0.01
N LEU A 9 -12.75 -4.47 0.65
CA LEU A 9 -13.18 -3.46 1.62
C LEU A 9 -14.07 -2.44 0.92
N THR A 10 -15.14 -2.04 1.61
CA THR A 10 -15.99 -0.93 1.21
C THR A 10 -15.21 0.39 1.22
N LEU A 11 -15.75 1.43 0.57
CA LEU A 11 -15.11 2.75 0.53
C LEU A 11 -14.89 3.30 1.95
N GLU A 12 -15.88 3.16 2.83
CA GLU A 12 -15.82 3.66 4.21
C GLU A 12 -14.72 2.97 5.02
N GLU A 13 -14.60 1.65 4.91
CA GLU A 13 -13.54 0.89 5.59
C GLU A 13 -12.15 1.29 5.09
N ARG A 14 -12.00 1.55 3.78
CA ARG A 14 -10.74 2.05 3.21
C ARG A 14 -10.37 3.45 3.72
N ILE A 15 -11.36 4.32 3.92
CA ILE A 15 -11.13 5.69 4.44
C ILE A 15 -10.80 5.66 5.93
N ARG A 16 -11.49 4.83 6.72
CA ARG A 16 -11.25 4.70 8.17
C ARG A 16 -9.90 4.04 8.47
N ARG A 17 -9.32 3.30 7.53
CA ARG A 17 -8.04 2.63 7.70
C ARG A 17 -6.89 3.63 7.79
N ARG A 18 -6.20 3.63 8.93
CA ARG A 18 -4.94 4.35 9.13
C ARG A 18 -3.79 3.35 9.19
N PHE A 19 -2.81 3.53 8.30
CA PHE A 19 -1.55 2.81 8.39
C PHE A 19 -0.60 3.59 9.30
N SER A 20 0.05 2.89 10.23
CA SER A 20 1.14 3.45 11.03
C SER A 20 2.28 3.91 10.14
N GLU A 21 3.07 4.86 10.61
CA GLU A 21 4.22 5.35 9.86
C GLU A 21 5.30 4.26 9.69
N GLU A 22 5.50 3.44 10.72
CA GLU A 22 6.40 2.29 10.69
C GLU A 22 6.02 1.30 9.59
N PHE A 23 4.72 1.01 9.45
CA PHE A 23 4.23 0.14 8.37
C PHE A 23 4.56 0.72 6.99
N LYS A 24 4.32 2.02 6.79
CA LYS A 24 4.61 2.69 5.52
C LYS A 24 6.10 2.65 5.21
N LYS A 25 6.96 2.96 6.19
CA LYS A 25 8.43 2.89 6.05
C LYS A 25 8.91 1.48 5.70
N LYS A 26 8.41 0.46 6.42
CA LYS A 26 8.76 -0.94 6.15
C LYS A 26 8.40 -1.36 4.73
N LYS A 27 7.19 -1.05 4.26
CA LYS A 27 6.81 -1.37 2.87
C LYS A 27 7.57 -0.57 1.84
N VAL A 28 7.90 0.69 2.11
CA VAL A 28 8.77 1.46 1.21
C VAL A 28 10.15 0.84 1.10
N ASN A 29 10.74 0.39 2.20
CA ASN A 29 12.02 -0.31 2.19
C ASN A 29 11.95 -1.63 1.39
N GLU A 30 10.93 -2.46 1.61
CA GLU A 30 10.70 -3.68 0.83
C GLU A 30 10.52 -3.40 -0.68
N MET A 31 9.87 -2.29 -1.03
CA MET A 31 9.72 -1.84 -2.42
C MET A 31 11.01 -1.29 -3.02
N GLU A 32 11.89 -0.72 -2.22
CA GLU A 32 13.21 -0.25 -2.67
C GLU A 32 14.19 -1.41 -2.86
N LEU A 33 14.09 -2.45 -2.04
CA LEU A 33 14.82 -3.71 -2.18
C LEU A 33 14.32 -4.58 -3.35
N GLY A 34 13.16 -4.25 -3.93
CA GLY A 34 12.58 -4.98 -5.06
C GLY A 34 11.84 -6.27 -4.66
N HIS A 35 11.56 -6.48 -3.38
CA HIS A 35 10.80 -7.64 -2.90
C HIS A 35 9.31 -7.54 -3.20
N THR A 36 8.77 -6.32 -3.22
CA THR A 36 7.37 -6.05 -3.56
C THR A 36 7.27 -4.85 -4.49
N THR A 37 6.28 -4.85 -5.37
CA THR A 37 5.99 -3.72 -6.25
C THR A 37 4.87 -2.86 -5.68
N ALA A 38 4.84 -1.57 -6.06
CA ALA A 38 3.76 -0.68 -5.65
C ALA A 38 2.36 -1.17 -6.10
N ALA A 39 2.30 -1.94 -7.20
CA ALA A 39 1.07 -2.55 -7.69
C ALA A 39 0.60 -3.72 -6.79
N GLU A 40 1.53 -4.55 -6.32
CA GLU A 40 1.23 -5.62 -5.37
C GLU A 40 0.77 -5.06 -4.03
N VAL A 41 1.49 -4.07 -3.48
CA VAL A 41 1.10 -3.39 -2.24
C VAL A 41 -0.30 -2.76 -2.37
N SER A 42 -0.57 -2.15 -3.53
CA SER A 42 -1.88 -1.57 -3.83
C SER A 42 -2.98 -2.63 -3.84
N ARG A 43 -2.72 -3.82 -4.41
CA ARG A 43 -3.69 -4.92 -4.50
C ARG A 43 -3.90 -5.61 -3.15
N GLU A 44 -2.82 -5.97 -2.47
CA GLU A 44 -2.82 -6.70 -1.19
C GLU A 44 -3.45 -5.88 -0.08
N TYR A 45 -3.03 -4.62 0.06
CA TYR A 45 -3.54 -3.74 1.11
C TYR A 45 -4.71 -2.86 0.64
N GLN A 46 -5.19 -3.02 -0.61
CA GLN A 46 -6.29 -2.24 -1.19
C GLN A 46 -6.11 -0.72 -1.06
N VAL A 47 -4.87 -0.27 -1.18
CA VAL A 47 -4.50 1.15 -1.14
C VAL A 47 -4.45 1.66 -2.57
N ARG A 48 -4.88 2.90 -2.83
CA ARG A 48 -4.68 3.51 -4.14
C ARG A 48 -3.19 3.54 -4.47
N TYR A 49 -2.83 3.13 -5.68
CA TYR A 49 -1.45 3.16 -6.18
C TYR A 49 -0.77 4.51 -5.98
N SER A 50 -1.49 5.61 -6.23
CA SER A 50 -0.99 6.97 -6.01
C SER A 50 -0.60 7.25 -4.56
N ASN A 51 -1.24 6.62 -3.57
CA ASN A 51 -0.86 6.73 -2.17
C ASN A 51 0.43 5.97 -1.86
N VAL A 52 0.62 4.81 -2.49
CA VAL A 52 1.86 4.02 -2.37
C VAL A 52 3.05 4.79 -2.97
N ILE A 53 2.85 5.46 -4.10
CA ILE A 53 3.85 6.37 -4.69
C ILE A 53 4.15 7.55 -3.75
N LYS A 54 3.14 8.13 -3.09
CA LYS A 54 3.35 9.16 -2.07
C LYS A 54 4.18 8.62 -0.90
N TRP A 55 3.93 7.40 -0.42
CA TRP A 55 4.76 6.80 0.63
C TRP A 55 6.21 6.70 0.20
N LYS A 56 6.47 6.24 -1.02
CA LYS A 56 7.83 6.18 -1.58
C LYS A 56 8.49 7.56 -1.67
N LYS A 57 7.73 8.61 -2.01
CA LYS A 57 8.26 9.99 -2.04
C LYS A 57 8.58 10.55 -0.65
N ILE A 58 7.77 10.22 0.36
CA ILE A 58 7.90 10.76 1.72
C ILE A 58 8.94 9.98 2.53
N TYR A 59 8.93 8.65 2.43
CA TYR A 59 9.73 7.76 3.26
C TYR A 59 10.88 7.08 2.51
N GLY A 60 10.95 7.21 1.18
CA GLY A 60 12.02 6.64 0.38
C GLY A 60 13.33 7.37 0.60
N SER A 61 14.44 6.63 0.55
CA SER A 61 15.77 7.17 0.87
C SER A 61 16.43 7.90 -0.29
N LYS A 62 15.85 7.88 -1.49
CA LYS A 62 16.40 8.56 -2.67
C LYS A 62 15.74 9.92 -2.89
N PRO A 63 16.42 11.04 -2.58
CA PRO A 63 15.97 12.35 -3.05
C PRO A 63 16.01 12.35 -4.59
N LYS A 64 14.99 12.99 -5.16
CA LYS A 64 14.85 13.18 -6.61
C LYS A 64 15.99 14.01 -7.17
#